data_AF-A0A0A9X7W5-F1
#
_entry.id   AF-A0A0A9X7W5-F1
#
_cell.length_a   1.000
_cell.length_b   1.000
_cell.length_c   1.000
_cell.angle_alpha   90.00
_cell.angle_beta   90.00
_cell.angle_gamma   90.00
#
_symmetry.space_group_name_H-M   'P 1'
#
loop_
_entity.id
_entity.type
_entity.pdbx_description
1 polymer ?
#
loop_
_entity_poly.entity_id
_entity_poly.type
_entity_poly.pdbx_seq_one_letter_code
_entity_poly.pdbx_strand_id
1 'polypeptide(L)'
;MDGGDTSKRSVLQVRTVGTQALILTPTRELALQTQHVCDTVVQKSYFWLLYTTLIGGEKQKSEKARLRKGIHIVIGTPGRVMYHIVNTVAWNLRHLRWFVLDEADRLLNLGFSNTIQTIYENLDPLQTKNRMETVCRCVFVSATIGGSGDGNYDRGDFSCMKNFVTNISKNIELVGFTEQERR
;
A
#
# COMPACT_ATOMS: atom_id res chain seq x y z
N MET A 1 -2.70 -2.38 45.25
CA MET A 1 -3.61 -2.36 44.09
C MET A 1 -2.95 -1.48 43.04
N ASP A 2 -2.26 -2.10 42.09
CA ASP A 2 -1.40 -1.42 41.12
C ASP A 2 -2.22 -1.05 39.87
N GLY A 3 -2.56 0.23 39.74
CA GLY A 3 -3.31 0.81 38.63
C GLY A 3 -2.45 1.05 37.39
N GLY A 4 -1.70 0.04 36.97
CA GLY A 4 -0.73 0.10 35.86
C GLY A 4 -1.39 0.09 34.48
N ASP A 5 -1.68 1.28 33.96
CA ASP A 5 -1.43 1.70 32.57
C ASP A 5 -1.86 0.73 31.44
N THR A 6 -3.17 0.65 31.21
CA THR A 6 -3.76 -0.04 30.04
C THR A 6 -3.37 0.64 28.71
N SER A 7 -2.99 1.91 28.74
CA SER A 7 -2.68 2.73 27.56
C SER A 7 -1.30 2.43 26.97
N LYS A 8 -0.30 2.04 27.77
CA LYS A 8 1.00 1.59 27.26
C LYS A 8 0.91 0.22 26.59
N ARG A 9 0.06 -0.69 27.08
CA ARG A 9 -0.11 -2.02 26.47
C ARG A 9 -0.70 -1.94 25.06
N SER A 10 -1.71 -1.10 24.84
CA SER A 10 -2.31 -0.95 23.51
C SER A 10 -1.33 -0.33 22.50
N VAL A 11 -0.57 0.70 22.88
CA VAL A 11 0.42 1.35 22.00
C VAL A 11 1.59 0.41 21.64
N LEU A 12 2.06 -0.39 22.59
CA LEU A 12 3.09 -1.41 22.31
C LEU A 12 2.54 -2.52 21.41
N GLN A 13 1.31 -2.98 21.66
CA GLN A 13 0.65 -3.99 20.82
C GLN A 13 0.43 -3.48 19.39
N VAL A 14 0.04 -2.22 19.21
CA VAL A 14 -0.09 -1.54 17.92
C VAL A 14 1.23 -1.64 17.12
N ARG A 15 2.38 -1.35 17.74
CA ARG A 15 3.70 -1.48 17.08
C ARG A 15 4.09 -2.91 16.74
N THR A 16 3.59 -3.91 17.47
CA THR A 16 3.88 -5.32 17.19
C THR A 16 3.11 -5.91 16.00
N VAL A 17 2.04 -5.23 15.53
CA VAL A 17 1.25 -5.69 14.38
C VAL A 17 2.01 -5.52 13.06
N GLY A 18 3.00 -4.63 12.99
CA GLY A 18 3.73 -4.36 11.75
C GLY A 18 2.88 -3.64 10.69
N THR A 19 3.28 -3.74 9.42
CA THR A 19 2.63 -3.02 8.33
C THR A 19 1.30 -3.67 7.95
N GLN A 20 0.24 -2.88 7.98
CA GLN A 20 -1.14 -3.29 7.72
C GLN A 20 -1.68 -2.72 6.41
N ALA A 21 -1.13 -1.60 5.94
CA ALA A 21 -1.49 -1.00 4.65
C ALA A 21 -0.25 -0.59 3.86
N LEU A 22 -0.25 -0.90 2.57
CA LEU A 22 0.78 -0.51 1.61
C LEU A 22 0.10 0.16 0.44
N ILE A 23 0.44 1.42 0.19
CA ILE A 23 -0.10 2.25 -0.88
C ILE A 23 1.01 2.52 -1.88
N LEU A 24 0.84 2.04 -3.11
CA LEU A 24 1.76 2.29 -4.22
C LEU A 24 1.24 3.44 -5.07
N THR A 25 2.10 4.42 -5.32
CA THR A 25 1.79 5.59 -6.16
C THR A 25 2.81 5.68 -7.31
N PRO A 26 2.44 6.20 -8.50
CA PRO A 26 3.33 6.18 -9.66
C PRO A 26 4.47 7.19 -9.55
N THR A 27 4.24 8.31 -8.85
CA THR A 27 5.25 9.38 -8.72
C THR A 27 5.50 9.78 -7.28
N ARG A 28 6.59 10.53 -7.08
CA ARG A 28 7.02 11.02 -5.76
C ARG A 28 6.09 12.10 -5.25
N GLU A 29 5.60 12.93 -6.15
CA GLU A 29 4.71 14.05 -5.88
C GLU A 29 3.38 13.53 -5.34
N LEU A 30 2.82 12.49 -5.96
CA LEU A 30 1.59 11.83 -5.50
C LEU A 30 1.79 11.14 -4.15
N ALA A 31 2.93 10.47 -3.95
CA ALA A 31 3.25 9.88 -2.65
C ALA A 31 3.26 10.93 -1.52
N LEU A 32 3.81 12.12 -1.79
CA LEU A 32 3.85 13.23 -0.85
C LEU A 32 2.46 13.85 -0.62
N GLN A 33 1.60 13.91 -1.64
CA GLN A 33 0.21 14.34 -1.48
C GLN A 33 -0.56 13.38 -0.57
N THR A 34 -0.44 12.06 -0.79
CA THR A 34 -1.06 11.05 0.07
C THR A 34 -0.49 11.10 1.50
N GLN A 35 0.81 11.37 1.64
CA GLN A 35 1.42 11.61 2.96
C GLN A 35 0.77 12.82 3.66
N HIS A 36 0.53 13.92 2.94
CA HIS A 36 -0.11 15.10 3.52
C HIS A 36 -1.53 14.79 4.01
N VAL A 37 -2.29 13.98 3.26
CA VAL A 37 -3.59 13.47 3.73
C VAL A 37 -3.42 12.67 5.02
N CYS A 38 -2.44 11.77 5.09
CA CYS A 38 -2.12 11.06 6.34
C CYS A 38 -1.74 12.02 7.47
N ASP A 39 -0.97 13.08 7.22
CA ASP A 39 -0.66 14.11 8.23
C ASP A 39 -1.96 14.71 8.80
N THR A 40 -2.91 15.06 7.94
CA THR A 40 -4.17 15.67 8.38
C THR A 40 -5.10 14.70 9.12
N VAL A 41 -5.19 13.44 8.69
CA VAL A 41 -6.13 12.46 9.25
C VAL A 41 -5.54 11.77 10.48
N VAL A 42 -4.31 11.27 10.35
CA VAL A 42 -3.64 10.46 11.36
C VAL A 42 -3.16 11.32 12.52
N GLN A 43 -2.47 12.43 12.25
CA GLN A 43 -1.92 13.24 13.35
C GLN A 43 -3.02 13.94 14.16
N LYS A 44 -4.18 14.24 13.55
CA LYS A 44 -5.29 14.90 14.25
C LYS A 44 -6.20 13.92 15.00
N SER A 45 -6.42 12.72 14.48
CA SER A 45 -7.46 11.80 15.00
C SER A 45 -6.94 10.46 15.51
N TYR A 46 -5.73 10.04 15.08
CA TYR A 46 -5.22 8.69 15.31
C TYR A 46 -3.71 8.68 15.62
N PHE A 47 -3.28 9.43 16.64
CA PHE A 47 -1.85 9.65 16.97
C PHE A 47 -1.02 8.37 17.23
N TRP A 48 -1.68 7.24 17.52
CA TRP A 48 -1.02 5.95 17.72
C TRP A 48 -0.66 5.24 16.40
N LEU A 49 -1.27 5.63 15.29
CA LEU A 49 -0.90 5.13 13.97
C LEU A 49 0.37 5.82 13.49
N LEU A 50 1.20 5.02 12.84
CA LEU A 50 2.51 5.40 12.33
C LEU A 50 2.51 5.10 10.85
N TYR A 51 2.94 6.06 10.07
CA TYR A 51 3.09 5.93 8.63
C TYR A 51 4.46 6.43 8.20
N THR A 52 4.91 5.97 7.03
CA THR A 52 6.12 6.48 6.39
C THR A 52 5.94 6.48 4.89
N THR A 53 6.64 7.42 4.26
CA THR A 53 6.76 7.45 2.81
C THR A 53 8.10 6.86 2.39
N LEU A 54 8.11 6.02 1.35
CA LEU A 54 9.26 5.39 0.73
C LEU A 54 9.38 5.90 -0.70
N ILE A 55 10.11 7.00 -0.86
CA ILE A 55 10.39 7.63 -2.15
C ILE A 55 11.89 7.82 -2.31
N GLY A 56 12.37 7.89 -3.55
CA GLY A 56 13.77 8.21 -3.82
C GLY A 56 14.17 9.56 -3.22
N GLY A 57 15.45 9.72 -2.88
CA GLY A 57 16.02 10.98 -2.36
C GLY A 57 16.24 11.03 -0.85
N GLU A 58 15.72 10.08 -0.07
CA GLU A 58 16.06 9.98 1.36
C GLU A 58 17.21 8.99 1.63
N LYS A 59 17.90 9.18 2.78
CA LYS A 59 18.98 8.30 3.24
C LYS A 59 18.42 6.93 3.62
N GLN A 60 18.86 5.89 2.92
CA GLN A 60 18.46 4.49 3.15
C GLN A 60 18.56 4.05 4.63
N LYS A 61 19.57 4.52 5.36
CA LYS A 61 19.75 4.19 6.79
C LYS A 61 18.58 4.70 7.65
N SER A 62 18.07 5.89 7.33
CA SER A 62 16.94 6.53 8.02
C SER A 62 15.66 5.74 7.80
N GLU A 63 15.33 5.41 6.54
CA GLU A 63 14.16 4.61 6.19
C GLU A 63 14.21 3.23 6.83
N LYS A 64 15.36 2.53 6.74
CA LYS A 64 15.52 1.21 7.38
C LYS A 64 15.32 1.29 8.89
N ALA A 65 15.81 2.34 9.55
CA ALA A 65 15.60 2.54 10.98
C ALA A 65 14.13 2.79 11.33
N ARG A 66 13.38 3.52 10.50
CA ARG A 66 11.93 3.70 10.68
C ARG A 66 11.16 2.40 10.48
N LEU A 67 11.44 1.67 9.40
CA LEU A 67 10.80 0.37 9.13
C LEU A 67 11.03 -0.63 10.26
N ARG A 68 12.24 -0.68 10.83
CA ARG A 68 12.56 -1.53 12.00
C ARG A 68 11.76 -1.18 13.26
N LYS A 69 11.33 0.07 13.44
CA LYS A 69 10.55 0.49 14.61
C LYS A 69 9.10 -0.01 14.56
N GLY A 70 8.65 -0.53 13.40
CA GLY A 70 7.26 -0.90 13.15
C GLY A 70 6.48 0.30 12.62
N ILE A 71 5.98 0.17 11.39
CA ILE A 71 5.16 1.17 10.70
C ILE A 71 3.87 0.49 10.25
N HIS A 72 2.73 1.14 10.44
CA HIS A 72 1.41 0.57 10.14
C HIS A 72 0.99 0.82 8.69
N ILE A 73 1.28 2.02 8.17
CA ILE A 73 0.92 2.43 6.81
C ILE A 73 2.19 2.83 6.07
N VAL A 74 2.41 2.25 4.90
CA VAL A 74 3.54 2.61 4.04
C VAL A 74 3.00 3.16 2.73
N ILE A 75 3.48 4.33 2.34
CA ILE A 75 3.18 4.96 1.05
C ILE A 75 4.48 4.98 0.26
N GLY A 76 4.49 4.68 -1.04
CA GLY A 76 5.73 4.80 -1.79
C GLY A 76 5.63 4.46 -3.25
N THR A 77 6.72 4.77 -3.96
CA THR A 77 6.84 4.37 -5.37
C THR A 77 7.25 2.90 -5.47
N PRO A 78 6.74 2.13 -6.45
CA PRO A 78 6.99 0.69 -6.58
C PRO A 78 8.48 0.33 -6.50
N GLY A 79 9.34 1.05 -7.22
CA GLY A 79 10.78 0.78 -7.23
C GLY A 79 11.45 0.93 -5.86
N ARG A 80 11.06 1.93 -5.05
CA ARG A 80 11.64 2.14 -3.72
C ARG A 80 11.08 1.15 -2.71
N VAL A 81 9.79 0.83 -2.80
CA VAL A 81 9.16 -0.21 -1.99
C VAL A 81 9.83 -1.56 -2.25
N MET A 82 9.98 -1.96 -3.51
CA MET A 82 10.67 -3.19 -3.90
C MET A 82 12.09 -3.26 -3.33
N TYR A 83 12.85 -2.17 -3.44
CA TYR A 83 14.18 -2.09 -2.84
C TYR A 83 14.13 -2.42 -1.34
N HIS A 84 13.16 -1.89 -0.60
CA HIS A 84 13.06 -2.16 0.84
C HIS A 84 12.58 -3.58 1.15
N ILE A 85 11.68 -4.18 0.38
CA ILE A 85 11.28 -5.59 0.52
C ILE A 85 12.50 -6.50 0.41
N VAL A 86 13.34 -6.29 -0.61
CA VAL A 86 14.54 -7.12 -0.85
C VAL A 86 15.67 -6.83 0.15
N ASN A 87 15.90 -5.55 0.50
CA ASN A 87 17.10 -5.13 1.24
C ASN A 87 16.88 -4.85 2.73
N THR A 88 15.65 -4.99 3.24
CA THR A 88 15.30 -4.70 4.63
C THR A 88 14.66 -5.93 5.28
N VAL A 89 15.50 -6.89 5.67
CA VAL A 89 15.11 -8.16 6.33
C VAL A 89 14.14 -7.98 7.50
N ALA A 90 14.25 -6.85 8.22
CA ALA A 90 13.41 -6.57 9.39
C ALA A 90 12.04 -5.96 9.05
N TRP A 91 11.74 -5.66 7.79
CA TRP A 91 10.44 -5.13 7.41
C TRP A 91 9.42 -6.26 7.26
N ASN A 92 8.53 -6.36 8.25
CA ASN A 92 7.53 -7.42 8.30
C ASN A 92 6.21 -6.98 7.64
N LEU A 93 5.86 -7.66 6.55
CA LEU A 93 4.63 -7.47 5.77
C LEU A 93 3.59 -8.60 5.98
N ARG A 94 3.82 -9.51 6.93
CA ARG A 94 2.96 -10.67 7.24
C ARG A 94 1.51 -10.31 7.59
N HIS A 95 1.30 -9.14 8.17
CA HIS A 95 -0.03 -8.69 8.62
C HIS A 95 -0.64 -7.64 7.69
N LEU A 96 -0.16 -7.56 6.44
CA LEU A 96 -0.70 -6.65 5.46
C LEU A 96 -2.16 -7.03 5.16
N ARG A 97 -3.07 -6.08 5.38
CA ARG A 97 -4.50 -6.22 5.11
C ARG A 97 -4.95 -5.43 3.90
N TRP A 98 -4.23 -4.36 3.57
CA TRP A 98 -4.58 -3.46 2.49
C TRP A 98 -3.38 -3.28 1.56
N PHE A 99 -3.57 -3.64 0.30
CA PHE A 99 -2.63 -3.35 -0.77
C PHE A 99 -3.33 -2.42 -1.75
N VAL A 100 -2.89 -1.17 -1.84
CA VAL A 100 -3.57 -0.13 -2.61
C VAL A 100 -2.69 0.28 -3.77
N LEU A 101 -3.23 0.27 -4.98
CA LEU A 101 -2.60 0.84 -6.17
C LEU A 101 -3.32 2.14 -6.51
N ASP A 102 -2.67 3.25 -6.24
CA ASP A 102 -3.15 4.59 -6.58
C ASP A 102 -2.69 4.95 -8.00
N GLU A 103 -3.56 5.62 -8.77
CA GLU A 103 -3.40 5.82 -10.22
C GLU A 103 -2.94 4.53 -10.94
N ALA A 104 -3.68 3.44 -10.73
CA ALA A 104 -3.27 2.10 -11.16
C ALA A 104 -2.99 2.01 -12.67
N ASP A 105 -3.79 2.68 -13.51
CA ASP A 105 -3.60 2.79 -14.95
C ASP A 105 -2.23 3.40 -15.29
N ARG A 106 -1.86 4.48 -14.60
CA ARG A 106 -0.56 5.11 -14.77
C ARG A 106 0.59 4.22 -14.29
N LEU A 107 0.40 3.49 -13.20
CA LEU A 107 1.38 2.51 -12.73
C LEU A 107 1.69 1.45 -13.79
N LEU A 108 0.66 0.92 -14.47
CA LEU A 108 0.84 -0.02 -15.57
C LEU A 108 1.51 0.63 -16.79
N ASN A 109 1.10 1.84 -17.16
CA ASN A 109 1.64 2.58 -18.31
C ASN A 109 3.11 2.98 -18.14
N LEU A 110 3.56 3.18 -16.90
CA LEU A 110 4.97 3.40 -16.58
C LEU A 110 5.79 2.10 -16.54
N GLY A 111 5.19 0.95 -16.82
CA GLY A 111 5.86 -0.35 -16.85
C GLY A 111 6.12 -0.94 -15.47
N PHE A 112 5.40 -0.51 -14.42
CA PHE A 112 5.57 -1.06 -13.08
C PHE A 112 4.84 -2.39 -12.84
N SER A 113 4.12 -2.92 -13.83
CA SER A 113 3.36 -4.18 -13.74
C SER A 113 4.17 -5.32 -13.10
N ASN A 114 5.35 -5.63 -13.65
CA ASN A 114 6.23 -6.68 -13.13
C ASN A 114 6.71 -6.38 -11.71
N THR A 115 7.01 -5.11 -11.40
CA THR A 115 7.47 -4.71 -10.07
C THR A 115 6.37 -4.91 -9.04
N ILE A 116 5.13 -4.52 -9.38
CA ILE A 116 3.96 -4.65 -8.50
C ILE A 116 3.61 -6.13 -8.30
N GLN A 117 3.69 -6.93 -9.36
CA GLN A 117 3.50 -8.39 -9.26
C GLN A 117 4.52 -9.01 -8.30
N THR A 118 5.80 -8.72 -8.46
CA THR A 118 6.83 -9.24 -7.55
C THR A 118 6.64 -8.70 -6.13
N ILE A 119 6.21 -7.44 -5.94
CA ILE A 119 5.87 -6.92 -4.60
C ILE A 119 4.79 -7.80 -4.01
N TYR A 120 3.70 -8.03 -4.75
CA TYR A 120 2.57 -8.83 -4.30
C TYR A 120 2.95 -10.28 -3.97
N GLU A 121 3.75 -10.94 -4.80
CA GLU A 121 4.26 -12.30 -4.53
C GLU A 121 5.06 -12.37 -3.22
N ASN A 122 5.79 -11.31 -2.87
CA ASN A 122 6.51 -11.21 -1.60
C ASN A 122 5.59 -10.89 -0.40
N LEU A 123 4.38 -10.40 -0.65
CA LEU A 123 3.33 -10.25 0.37
C LEU A 123 2.62 -11.58 0.65
N ASP A 124 2.66 -12.52 -0.30
CA ASP A 124 1.88 -13.76 -0.30
C ASP A 124 2.55 -15.09 0.15
N PRO A 125 3.67 -15.14 0.91
CA PRO A 125 4.21 -16.43 1.34
C PRO A 125 3.39 -17.14 2.44
N LEU A 126 2.17 -16.68 2.81
CA LEU A 126 1.41 -17.17 3.97
C LEU A 126 -0.08 -17.43 3.75
N GLN A 127 -0.66 -17.20 2.55
CA GLN A 127 -1.99 -17.75 2.25
C GLN A 127 -1.99 -19.29 2.23
N THR A 128 -0.81 -19.91 2.15
CA THR A 128 -0.64 -21.36 2.25
C THR A 128 -0.64 -21.83 3.71
N LYS A 129 -1.79 -22.39 4.11
CA LYS A 129 -1.96 -23.62 4.94
C LYS A 129 -2.47 -23.58 6.38
N ASN A 130 -2.78 -22.47 7.05
CA ASN A 130 -3.44 -22.60 8.37
C ASN A 130 -4.39 -21.46 8.74
N ARG A 131 -5.69 -21.80 8.73
CA ARG A 131 -6.81 -21.39 9.60
C ARG A 131 -6.69 -19.99 10.24
N MET A 132 -7.60 -19.10 9.81
CA MET A 132 -7.71 -17.64 10.05
C MET A 132 -7.04 -16.79 8.96
N GLU A 133 -7.57 -16.89 7.73
CA GLU A 133 -7.24 -16.03 6.60
C GLU A 133 -7.44 -14.56 6.97
N THR A 134 -6.34 -13.86 7.19
CA THR A 134 -6.37 -12.41 7.01
C THR A 134 -6.34 -12.16 5.50
N VAL A 135 -7.52 -12.01 4.90
CA VAL A 135 -7.64 -11.71 3.48
C VAL A 135 -6.99 -10.35 3.23
N CYS A 136 -5.88 -10.34 2.51
CA CYS A 136 -5.28 -9.10 2.01
C CYS A 136 -6.23 -8.54 0.94
N ARG A 137 -6.85 -7.39 1.22
CA ARG A 137 -7.70 -6.67 0.29
C ARG A 137 -6.83 -5.82 -0.63
N CYS A 138 -6.94 -6.05 -1.93
CA CYS A 138 -6.29 -5.22 -2.93
C CYS A 138 -7.27 -4.19 -3.48
N VAL A 139 -6.96 -2.90 -3.36
CA VAL A 139 -7.81 -1.78 -3.79
C VAL A 139 -7.11 -1.05 -4.93
N PHE A 140 -7.85 -0.74 -6.00
CA PHE A 140 -7.32 -0.02 -7.16
C PHE A 140 -8.05 1.30 -7.27
N VAL A 141 -7.30 2.40 -7.22
CA VAL A 141 -7.84 3.75 -7.36
C VAL A 141 -7.34 4.30 -8.68
N SER A 142 -8.26 4.78 -9.52
CA SER A 142 -7.93 5.43 -10.77
C SER A 142 -9.05 6.41 -11.15
N ALA A 143 -8.67 7.63 -11.52
CA ALA A 143 -9.60 8.68 -11.90
C ALA A 143 -10.23 8.46 -13.29
N THR A 144 -9.70 7.55 -14.11
CA THR A 144 -10.04 7.38 -15.54
C THR A 144 -10.90 6.14 -15.82
N ILE A 145 -11.48 5.50 -14.80
CA ILE A 145 -12.36 4.33 -15.00
C ILE A 145 -13.77 4.82 -15.38
N GLY A 146 -13.92 5.27 -16.64
CA GLY A 146 -15.23 5.47 -17.26
C GLY A 146 -15.37 6.76 -18.09
N GLY A 147 -15.27 6.61 -19.42
CA GLY A 147 -15.98 7.48 -20.36
C GLY A 147 -15.15 8.50 -21.14
N SER A 148 -15.01 8.23 -22.44
CA SER A 148 -15.15 9.20 -23.54
C SER A 148 -14.41 10.54 -23.45
N GLY A 149 -13.22 10.62 -24.04
CA GLY A 149 -12.56 11.90 -24.33
C GLY A 149 -11.26 11.70 -25.12
N ASP A 150 -11.25 12.17 -26.36
CA ASP A 150 -10.20 12.16 -27.38
C ASP A 150 -8.78 11.66 -27.03
N GLY A 151 -8.34 10.67 -27.83
CA GLY A 151 -6.93 10.36 -28.03
C GLY A 151 -6.47 9.04 -27.43
N ASN A 152 -6.71 7.93 -28.13
CA ASN A 152 -5.91 6.70 -28.07
C ASN A 152 -5.72 6.01 -26.69
N TYR A 153 -6.59 6.25 -25.71
CA TYR A 153 -6.64 5.46 -24.46
C TYR A 153 -7.44 4.18 -24.73
N ASP A 154 -6.75 3.21 -25.30
CA ASP A 154 -7.33 2.02 -25.90
C ASP A 154 -7.79 1.00 -24.84
N ARG A 155 -8.79 0.20 -25.22
CA ARG A 155 -9.34 -0.95 -24.46
C ARG A 155 -8.30 -1.94 -23.92
N GLY A 156 -7.04 -1.83 -24.34
CA GLY A 156 -5.90 -2.59 -23.86
C GLY A 156 -5.57 -2.37 -22.38
N ASP A 157 -5.71 -1.15 -21.85
CA ASP A 157 -5.30 -0.84 -20.47
C ASP A 157 -6.25 -1.47 -19.44
N PHE A 158 -7.56 -1.46 -19.72
CA PHE A 158 -8.54 -2.10 -18.84
C PHE A 158 -8.48 -3.63 -18.90
N SER A 159 -8.21 -4.20 -20.08
CA SER A 159 -7.95 -5.64 -20.21
C SER A 159 -6.66 -6.02 -19.49
N CYS A 160 -5.61 -5.19 -19.60
CA CYS A 160 -4.35 -5.38 -18.89
C CYS A 160 -4.57 -5.33 -17.38
N MET A 161 -5.32 -4.35 -16.87
CA MET A 161 -5.68 -4.24 -15.46
C MET A 161 -6.49 -5.44 -14.98
N LYS A 162 -7.54 -5.85 -15.71
CA LYS A 162 -8.33 -7.03 -15.36
C LYS A 162 -7.51 -8.31 -15.40
N ASN A 163 -6.67 -8.49 -16.42
CA ASN A 163 -5.80 -9.65 -16.51
C ASN A 163 -4.75 -9.64 -15.38
N PHE A 164 -4.20 -8.47 -15.06
CA PHE A 164 -3.26 -8.27 -13.97
C PHE A 164 -3.89 -8.59 -12.61
N VAL A 165 -5.07 -8.04 -12.32
CA VAL A 165 -5.85 -8.33 -11.11
C VAL A 165 -6.19 -9.82 -11.03
N THR A 166 -6.67 -10.40 -12.13
CA THR A 166 -7.03 -11.83 -12.21
C THR A 166 -5.81 -12.74 -12.01
N ASN A 167 -4.64 -12.31 -12.50
CA ASN A 167 -3.37 -13.03 -12.35
C ASN A 167 -2.87 -12.94 -10.91
N ILE A 168 -3.04 -11.78 -10.26
CA ILE A 168 -2.54 -11.52 -8.91
C ILE A 168 -3.31 -12.29 -7.83
N SER A 169 -4.65 -12.40 -7.85
CA SER A 169 -5.36 -13.34 -6.95
C SER A 169 -6.87 -13.44 -7.20
N LYS A 170 -7.42 -14.64 -6.91
CA LYS A 170 -8.86 -14.96 -6.86
C LYS A 170 -9.62 -14.27 -5.72
N ASN A 171 -8.92 -13.69 -4.74
CA ASN A 171 -9.48 -13.09 -3.52
C ASN A 171 -9.42 -11.55 -3.49
N ILE A 172 -9.22 -10.91 -4.65
CA ILE A 172 -9.15 -9.46 -4.76
C ILE A 172 -10.57 -8.88 -4.90
N GLU A 173 -10.96 -8.09 -3.91
CA GLU A 173 -12.14 -7.22 -4.00
C GLU A 173 -11.76 -5.93 -4.73
N LEU A 174 -12.08 -5.86 -6.02
CA LEU A 174 -11.92 -4.63 -6.80
C LEU A 174 -12.88 -3.55 -6.30
N VAL A 175 -12.38 -2.66 -5.43
CA VAL A 175 -13.09 -1.44 -5.07
C VAL A 175 -12.55 -0.31 -5.95
N GLY A 176 -13.24 -0.03 -7.05
CA GLY A 176 -12.96 1.13 -7.90
C GLY A 176 -13.67 2.36 -7.36
N PHE A 177 -12.94 3.42 -7.06
CA PHE A 177 -13.51 4.73 -6.76
C PHE A 177 -13.38 5.61 -8.00
N THR A 178 -14.50 6.03 -8.57
CA THR A 178 -14.53 7.01 -9.66
C THR A 178 -14.65 8.42 -9.09
N GLU A 179 -14.07 9.42 -9.76
CA GLU A 179 -14.28 10.84 -9.44
C GLU A 179 -15.72 11.33 -9.74
N GLN A 180 -16.61 10.48 -10.26
CA GLN A 180 -17.99 10.87 -10.59
C GLN A 180 -19.00 10.73 -9.44
N GLU A 181 -18.63 10.14 -8.30
CA GLU A 181 -19.53 9.97 -7.14
C GLU A 181 -19.29 10.98 -6.00
N ARG A 182 -18.73 12.16 -6.31
CA ARG A 182 -18.84 13.35 -5.47
C ARG A 182 -19.90 14.31 -6.03
N ARG A 183 -21.17 13.95 -5.88
CA ARG A 183 -22.30 14.90 -5.85
C ARG A 183 -23.26 14.53 -4.73
#